data_AF-A0A3M1UFI5-F1
#
_entry.id   AF-A0A3M1UFI5-F1
#
_cell.length_a   1.000
_cell.length_b   1.000
_cell.length_c   1.000
_cell.angle_alpha   90.00
_cell.angle_beta   90.00
_cell.angle_gamma   90.00
#
_symmetry.space_group_name_H-M   'P 1'
#
loop_
_entity.id
_entity.type
_entity.pdbx_description
1 polymer ?
#
loop_
_entity_poly.entity_id
_entity_poly.type
_entity_poly.pdbx_seq_one_letter_code
_entity_poly.pdbx_strand_id
1 'polypeptide(L)'
;MSVHPQSVHFPIAFLLLAGGIYLYGLLKQQAFYNKMGYLLHVLGVCALALAIFTGRYASGQLAPPLTFEHLLNRHEWLAYLSILLYGLMLVWQYLRASRMNKAEHTAFVCVYLLASALLVYVAFLGGKMVYEYGAGVHAQ
;
A
#
# COMPACT_ATOMS: atom_id res chain seq x y z
N MET A 1 14.13 14.17 12.60
CA MET A 1 13.48 12.84 12.73
C MET A 1 12.56 12.64 11.55
N SER A 2 12.69 11.53 10.83
CA SER A 2 11.81 11.24 9.70
C SER A 2 10.41 10.90 10.20
N VAL A 3 9.39 11.55 9.66
CA VAL A 3 7.97 11.22 9.93
C VAL A 3 7.50 9.98 9.13
N HIS A 4 8.35 9.49 8.22
CA HIS A 4 8.02 8.40 7.31
C HIS A 4 7.66 7.10 8.06
N PRO A 5 8.42 6.62 9.07
CA PRO A 5 8.08 5.37 9.76
C PRO A 5 6.72 5.41 10.48
N GLN A 6 6.26 6.57 10.95
CA GLN A 6 4.89 6.68 11.47
C GLN A 6 3.87 6.63 10.34
N SER A 7 4.12 7.36 9.24
CA SER A 7 3.17 7.49 8.13
C SER A 7 2.84 6.18 7.41
N VAL A 8 3.77 5.20 7.38
CA VAL A 8 3.58 3.93 6.66
C VAL A 8 2.53 3.01 7.30
N HIS A 9 2.17 3.20 8.57
CA HIS A 9 1.17 2.36 9.24
C HIS A 9 -0.24 2.56 8.67
N PHE A 10 -0.57 3.79 8.25
CA PHE A 10 -1.87 4.14 7.70
C PHE A 10 -2.19 3.42 6.38
N PRO A 11 -1.37 3.49 5.32
CA PRO A 11 -1.66 2.75 4.10
C PRO A 11 -1.68 1.24 4.33
N ILE A 12 -0.78 0.70 5.16
CA ILE A 12 -0.78 -0.74 5.49
C ILE A 12 -2.11 -1.14 6.13
N ALA A 13 -2.53 -0.45 7.18
CA ALA A 13 -3.76 -0.78 7.89
C ALA A 13 -5.00 -0.64 6.99
N PHE A 14 -5.14 0.49 6.29
CA PHE A 14 -6.33 0.76 5.48
C PHE A 14 -6.43 -0.16 4.27
N LEU A 15 -5.34 -0.40 3.53
CA LEU A 15 -5.37 -1.23 2.32
C LEU A 15 -5.52 -2.71 2.68
N LEU A 16 -4.85 -3.21 3.71
CA LEU A 16 -5.03 -4.61 4.13
C LEU A 16 -6.45 -4.85 4.68
N LEU A 17 -6.98 -3.92 5.47
CA LEU A 17 -8.35 -4.02 5.96
C LEU A 17 -9.35 -3.95 4.81
N ALA A 18 -9.17 -3.05 3.85
CA ALA A 18 -10.00 -2.99 2.64
C ALA A 18 -10.00 -4.33 1.89
N GLY A 19 -8.83 -4.96 1.71
CA GLY A 19 -8.72 -6.28 1.09
C GLY A 19 -9.49 -7.37 1.84
N GLY A 20 -9.40 -7.39 3.17
CA GLY A 20 -10.18 -8.30 4.01
C GLY A 20 -11.70 -8.05 3.90
N ILE A 21 -12.12 -6.79 3.88
CA ILE A 21 -13.53 -6.40 3.72
C ILE A 21 -14.06 -6.76 2.32
N TYR A 22 -13.28 -6.60 1.26
CA TYR A 22 -13.67 -7.05 -0.07
C TYR A 22 -13.83 -8.56 -0.17
N LEU A 23 -12.88 -9.30 0.40
CA LEU A 23 -12.97 -10.76 0.47
C LEU A 23 -14.23 -11.18 1.23
N TYR A 24 -14.48 -10.57 2.39
CA TYR A 24 -15.67 -10.86 3.17
C TYR A 24 -16.97 -10.48 2.44
N GLY A 25 -16.98 -9.33 1.74
CA GLY A 25 -18.09 -8.87 0.91
C GLY A 25 -18.41 -9.83 -0.24
N LEU A 26 -17.37 -10.39 -0.88
CA LEU A 26 -17.53 -11.41 -1.91
C LEU A 26 -18.18 -12.69 -1.36
N LEU A 27 -17.78 -13.12 -0.16
CA LEU A 27 -18.35 -14.31 0.50
C LEU A 27 -19.79 -14.10 0.97
N LYS A 28 -20.11 -12.91 1.49
CA LYS A 28 -21.45 -12.58 2.01
C LYS A 28 -22.43 -12.06 0.96
N GLN A 29 -21.96 -11.70 -0.23
CA GLN A 29 -22.77 -11.14 -1.32
C GLN A 29 -23.58 -9.91 -0.91
N GLN A 30 -23.03 -9.08 0.00
CA GLN A 30 -23.69 -7.87 0.48
C GLN A 30 -22.98 -6.60 -0.01
N ALA A 31 -23.73 -5.71 -0.66
CA ALA A 31 -23.21 -4.48 -1.25
C ALA A 31 -22.63 -3.49 -0.21
N PHE A 32 -23.03 -3.61 1.06
CA PHE A 32 -22.51 -2.78 2.14
C PHE A 32 -20.98 -2.90 2.29
N TYR A 33 -20.44 -4.11 2.27
CA TYR A 33 -19.00 -4.35 2.42
C TYR A 33 -18.21 -3.75 1.25
N ASN A 34 -18.76 -3.74 0.03
CA ASN A 34 -18.10 -3.11 -1.11
C ASN A 34 -17.97 -1.59 -0.95
N LYS A 35 -18.99 -0.92 -0.37
CA LYS A 35 -18.91 0.51 -0.06
C LYS A 35 -17.89 0.80 1.04
N MET A 36 -17.88 -0.01 2.09
CA MET A 36 -16.94 0.14 3.20
C MET A 36 -15.48 -0.12 2.76
N GLY A 37 -15.26 -1.18 1.97
CA GLY A 37 -13.98 -1.46 1.34
C GLY A 37 -13.52 -0.31 0.44
N TYR A 38 -14.45 0.30 -0.33
CA TYR A 38 -14.13 1.45 -1.18
C TYR A 38 -13.64 2.65 -0.38
N LEU A 39 -14.32 2.99 0.72
CA LEU A 39 -13.90 4.07 1.59
C LEU A 39 -12.49 3.84 2.16
N LEU A 40 -12.23 2.63 2.69
CA LEU A 40 -10.91 2.27 3.20
C LEU A 40 -9.84 2.27 2.10
N HIS A 41 -10.19 1.83 0.90
CA HIS A 41 -9.28 1.84 -0.24
C HIS A 41 -8.89 3.28 -0.63
N VAL A 42 -9.85 4.21 -0.69
CA VAL A 42 -9.59 5.64 -0.93
C VAL A 42 -8.65 6.21 0.14
N LEU A 43 -8.97 6.00 1.42
CA LEU A 43 -8.14 6.46 2.53
C LEU A 43 -6.73 5.86 2.47
N GLY A 44 -6.63 4.58 2.12
CA GLY A 44 -5.38 3.85 1.96
C GLY A 44 -4.50 4.40 0.83
N VAL A 45 -5.08 4.73 -0.33
CA VAL A 45 -4.36 5.35 -1.45
C VAL A 45 -3.86 6.75 -1.08
N CYS A 46 -4.70 7.57 -0.43
CA CYS A 46 -4.28 8.88 0.07
C CYS A 46 -3.13 8.76 1.08
N ALA A 47 -3.24 7.82 2.02
CA ALA A 47 -2.19 7.56 3.01
C ALA A 47 -0.91 7.01 2.36
N LEU A 48 -1.03 6.20 1.30
CA LEU A 48 0.12 5.67 0.56
C LEU A 48 0.86 6.78 -0.17
N ALA A 49 0.13 7.72 -0.79
CA ALA A 49 0.72 8.92 -1.40
C ALA A 49 1.50 9.75 -0.37
N LEU A 50 0.93 9.94 0.83
CA LEU A 50 1.60 10.64 1.93
C LEU A 50 2.85 9.89 2.42
N ALA A 51 2.79 8.56 2.52
CA ALA A 51 3.94 7.74 2.90
C ALA A 51 5.06 7.82 1.86
N ILE A 52 4.74 7.78 0.57
CA ILE A 52 5.71 7.96 -0.52
C ILE A 52 6.35 9.36 -0.45
N PHE A 53 5.54 10.41 -0.25
CA PHE A 53 6.03 11.78 -0.14
C PHE A 53 7.00 11.95 1.03
N THR A 54 6.62 11.47 2.22
CA THR A 54 7.48 11.55 3.41
C THR A 54 8.73 10.68 3.29
N GLY A 55 8.64 9.53 2.61
CA GLY A 55 9.78 8.65 2.34
C GLY A 55 10.80 9.30 1.42
N ARG A 56 10.33 9.89 0.31
CA ARG A 56 11.16 10.70 -0.60
C ARG A 56 11.84 11.88 0.09
N TYR A 57 11.11 12.56 0.96
CA TYR A 57 11.67 13.67 1.72
C TYR A 57 12.78 13.18 2.67
N ALA A 58 12.61 11.99 3.27
CA ALA A 58 13.62 11.38 4.12
C ALA A 58 14.86 10.90 3.33
N SER A 59 14.68 10.27 2.16
CA SER A 59 15.79 9.79 1.32
C SER A 59 16.55 10.94 0.64
N GLY A 60 15.92 12.08 0.40
CA GLY A 60 16.57 13.26 -0.17
C GLY A 60 17.47 14.05 0.79
N GLN A 61 17.34 13.85 2.12
CA GLN A 61 18.13 14.60 3.10
C GLN A 61 19.50 13.98 3.39
N LEU A 62 19.70 12.70 3.11
CA LEU A 62 20.94 11.97 3.38
C LEU A 62 21.17 11.00 2.22
N ALA A 63 22.34 11.06 1.59
CA ALA A 63 22.72 10.02 0.63
C ALA A 63 22.68 8.67 1.37
N PRO A 64 21.87 7.69 0.92
CA PRO A 64 21.81 6.40 1.59
C PRO A 64 23.21 5.79 1.59
N PRO A 65 23.70 5.28 2.73
CA PRO A 65 24.97 4.57 2.74
C PRO A 65 24.91 3.41 1.74
N LEU A 66 25.97 3.25 0.93
CA LEU A 66 26.08 2.23 -0.12
C LEU A 66 25.69 0.81 0.35
N THR A 67 25.77 0.55 1.66
CA THR A 67 25.40 -0.70 2.33
C THR A 67 23.97 -1.20 2.07
N PHE A 68 22.99 -0.32 1.84
CA PHE A 68 21.59 -0.75 1.61
C PHE A 68 20.91 -0.04 0.43
N GLU A 69 21.65 0.67 -0.41
CA GLU A 69 21.11 1.42 -1.55
C GLU A 69 20.21 0.57 -2.46
N HIS A 70 20.62 -0.66 -2.78
CA HIS A 70 19.79 -1.58 -3.56
C HIS A 70 18.47 -1.95 -2.90
N LEU A 71 18.45 -2.05 -1.57
CA LEU A 71 17.24 -2.35 -0.79
C LEU A 71 16.30 -1.14 -0.80
N LEU A 72 16.84 0.07 -0.62
CA LEU A 72 16.08 1.32 -0.70
C LEU A 72 15.48 1.51 -2.10
N ASN A 73 16.28 1.39 -3.15
CA ASN A 73 15.82 1.53 -4.53
C ASN A 73 14.70 0.53 -4.85
N ARG A 74 14.82 -0.72 -4.39
CA ARG A 74 13.77 -1.72 -4.53
C ARG A 74 12.50 -1.33 -3.77
N HIS A 75 12.63 -0.90 -2.51
CA HIS A 75 11.50 -0.47 -1.70
C HIS A 75 10.76 0.71 -2.37
N GLU A 76 11.48 1.73 -2.86
CA GLU A 76 10.88 2.88 -3.55
C GLU A 76 10.15 2.47 -4.84
N TRP A 77 10.79 1.66 -5.70
CA TRP A 77 10.16 1.18 -6.93
C TRP A 77 8.89 0.38 -6.66
N LEU A 78 8.91 -0.50 -5.66
CA LEU A 78 7.74 -1.28 -5.30
C LEU A 78 6.64 -0.41 -4.67
N ALA A 79 6.99 0.64 -3.92
CA ALA A 79 6.02 1.60 -3.41
C ALA A 79 5.32 2.36 -4.55
N TYR A 80 6.07 2.79 -5.59
CA TYR A 80 5.48 3.40 -6.79
C TYR A 80 4.58 2.42 -7.55
N LEU A 81 4.99 1.15 -7.66
CA LEU A 81 4.15 0.11 -8.25
C LEU A 81 2.87 -0.10 -7.42
N SER A 82 2.97 -0.12 -6.09
CA SER A 82 1.81 -0.27 -5.22
C SER A 82 0.80 0.86 -5.40
N ILE A 83 1.23 2.13 -5.42
CA ILE A 83 0.29 3.25 -5.62
C ILE A 83 -0.32 3.24 -7.02
N LEU A 84 0.43 2.85 -8.05
CA LEU A 84 -0.11 2.66 -9.39
C LEU A 84 -1.19 1.57 -9.40
N LEU A 85 -0.91 0.40 -8.83
CA LEU A 85 -1.86 -0.71 -8.77
C LEU A 85 -3.12 -0.34 -8.00
N TYR A 86 -3.00 0.13 -6.77
CA TYR A 86 -4.15 0.53 -5.97
C TYR A 86 -4.92 1.71 -6.61
N GLY A 87 -4.22 2.66 -7.24
CA GLY A 87 -4.85 3.73 -8.00
C GLY A 87 -5.68 3.21 -9.19
N LEU A 88 -5.12 2.31 -10.00
CA LEU A 88 -5.84 1.68 -11.12
C LEU A 88 -7.03 0.86 -10.63
N MET A 89 -6.89 0.13 -9.52
CA MET A 89 -7.99 -0.61 -8.91
C MET A 89 -9.09 0.32 -8.40
N LEU A 90 -8.72 1.46 -7.83
CA LEU A 90 -9.68 2.46 -7.35
C LEU A 90 -10.47 3.05 -8.52
N VAL A 91 -9.81 3.33 -9.65
CA VAL A 91 -10.46 3.74 -10.90
C VAL A 91 -11.37 2.64 -11.45
N TRP A 92 -10.90 1.39 -11.52
CA TRP A 92 -11.70 0.25 -11.96
C TRP A 92 -12.98 0.15 -11.13
N GLN A 93 -12.85 0.17 -9.81
CA GLN A 93 -14.00 0.11 -8.92
C GLN A 93 -14.93 1.30 -9.09
N TYR A 94 -14.41 2.53 -9.18
CA TYR A 94 -15.22 3.72 -9.39
C TYR A 94 -16.07 3.63 -10.67
N LEU A 95 -15.47 3.17 -11.78
CA LEU A 95 -16.15 3.05 -13.07
C LEU A 95 -17.13 1.87 -13.15
N ARG A 96 -16.89 0.81 -12.38
CA ARG A 96 -17.61 -0.47 -12.50
C ARG A 96 -18.45 -0.85 -11.28
N ALA A 97 -18.43 -0.10 -10.18
CA ALA A 97 -19.03 -0.49 -8.89
C ALA A 97 -20.48 -0.99 -8.96
N SER A 98 -21.32 -0.42 -9.83
CA SER A 98 -22.73 -0.80 -10.00
C SER A 98 -22.99 -1.84 -11.09
N ARG A 99 -21.95 -2.25 -11.83
CA ARG A 99 -22.05 -3.10 -13.04
C ARG A 99 -21.17 -4.36 -13.00
N MET A 100 -20.37 -4.55 -11.94
CA MET A 100 -19.53 -5.74 -11.80
C MET A 100 -20.40 -7.00 -11.69
N ASN A 101 -20.20 -7.95 -12.60
CA ASN A 101 -20.75 -9.29 -12.44
C ASN A 101 -19.92 -10.08 -11.41
N LYS A 102 -20.39 -11.29 -11.03
CA LYS A 102 -19.72 -12.11 -10.00
C LYS A 102 -18.27 -12.48 -10.39
N ALA A 103 -18.01 -12.78 -11.66
CA ALA A 103 -16.69 -13.15 -12.14
C ALA A 103 -15.71 -11.96 -12.08
N GLU A 104 -16.14 -10.79 -12.55
CA GLU A 104 -15.36 -9.55 -12.47
C GLU A 104 -15.09 -9.15 -11.02
N HIS A 105 -16.09 -9.23 -10.15
CA HIS A 105 -15.91 -8.94 -8.72
C HIS A 105 -14.91 -9.91 -8.08
N THR A 106 -14.97 -11.20 -8.42
CA THR A 106 -13.99 -12.20 -7.95
C THR A 106 -12.58 -11.86 -8.44
N ALA A 107 -12.43 -11.51 -9.72
CA ALA A 107 -11.16 -11.10 -10.29
C ALA A 107 -10.60 -9.84 -9.62
N PHE A 108 -11.45 -8.83 -9.37
CA PHE A 108 -11.09 -7.64 -8.62
C PHE A 108 -10.53 -7.98 -7.25
N VAL A 109 -11.22 -8.83 -6.47
CA VAL A 109 -10.75 -9.26 -5.14
C VAL A 109 -9.42 -10.01 -5.24
N CYS A 110 -9.26 -10.95 -6.18
CA CYS A 110 -8.00 -11.67 -6.35
C CYS A 110 -6.83 -10.73 -6.66
N VAL A 111 -7.01 -9.79 -7.58
CA VAL A 111 -5.99 -8.78 -7.90
C VAL A 111 -5.69 -7.90 -6.67
N TYR A 112 -6.72 -7.56 -5.88
CA TYR A 112 -6.55 -6.77 -4.65
C TYR A 112 -5.68 -7.49 -3.62
N LEU A 113 -5.90 -8.79 -3.44
CA LEU A 113 -5.14 -9.62 -2.51
C LEU A 113 -3.68 -9.79 -2.97
N LEU A 114 -3.44 -9.89 -4.28
CA LEU A 114 -2.08 -9.89 -4.83
C LEU A 114 -1.37 -8.53 -4.59
N ALA A 115 -2.06 -7.41 -4.80
CA ALA A 115 -1.54 -6.09 -4.47
C ALA A 115 -1.27 -5.94 -2.95
N SER A 116 -2.09 -6.59 -2.12
CA SER A 116 -1.92 -6.62 -0.66
C SER A 116 -0.68 -7.42 -0.24
N ALA A 117 -0.41 -8.56 -0.88
CA ALA A 117 0.82 -9.31 -0.68
C ALA A 117 2.06 -8.50 -1.08
N LEU A 118 1.98 -7.76 -2.19
CA LEU A 118 3.03 -6.82 -2.59
C LEU A 118 3.25 -5.76 -1.52
N LEU A 119 2.18 -5.12 -1.00
CA LEU A 119 2.28 -4.10 0.04
C LEU A 119 2.95 -4.63 1.32
N VAL A 120 2.63 -5.87 1.74
CA VAL A 120 3.30 -6.53 2.87
C VAL A 120 4.79 -6.71 2.59
N TYR A 121 5.16 -7.10 1.36
CA TYR A 121 6.56 -7.20 0.98
C TYR A 121 7.28 -5.84 0.98
N VAL A 122 6.63 -4.77 0.51
CA VAL A 122 7.17 -3.40 0.61
C VAL A 122 7.42 -3.02 2.08
N ALA A 123 6.45 -3.28 2.96
CA ALA A 123 6.58 -3.04 4.40
C ALA A 123 7.73 -3.86 5.02
N PHE A 124 7.89 -5.12 4.61
CA PHE A 124 9.01 -5.97 5.05
C PHE A 124 10.37 -5.37 4.66
N LEU A 125 10.55 -4.90 3.42
CA LEU A 125 11.79 -4.24 3.01
C LEU A 125 12.06 -2.96 3.82
N GLY A 126 11.00 -2.18 4.11
CA GLY A 126 11.09 -1.01 4.97
C GLY A 126 11.57 -1.36 6.38
N GLY A 127 10.96 -2.38 6.99
CA GLY A 127 11.38 -2.90 8.29
C GLY A 127 12.84 -3.38 8.28
N LYS A 128 13.25 -4.10 7.22
CA LYS A 128 14.63 -4.56 7.07
C LYS A 128 15.64 -3.41 7.08
N MET A 129 15.35 -2.31 6.37
CA MET A 129 16.20 -1.11 6.38
C MET A 129 16.32 -0.50 7.79
N VAL A 130 15.23 -0.45 8.55
CA VAL A 130 15.23 0.11 9.91
C VAL A 130 15.96 -0.80 10.89
N TYR A 131 15.62 -2.09 10.93
CA TYR A 131 16.09 -3.02 11.96
C TYR A 131 17.48 -3.60 11.70
N GLU A 132 17.87 -3.81 10.45
CA GLU A 132 19.20 -4.36 10.12
C GLU A 132 20.23 -3.28 9.80
N TYR A 133 19.79 -2.15 9.22
CA TYR A 133 20.69 -1.08 8.76
C TYR A 133 20.51 0.25 9.50
N GLY A 134 19.59 0.33 10.47
CA GLY A 134 19.44 1.52 11.31
C GLY A 134 18.87 2.75 10.59
N ALA A 135 18.22 2.56 9.43
CA ALA A 135 17.70 3.66 8.62
C ALA A 135 16.72 4.53 9.42
N GLY A 136 17.03 5.83 9.55
CA GLY A 136 16.20 6.79 10.29
C GLY A 136 16.31 6.72 11.81
N VAL A 137 17.13 5.82 12.35
CA VAL A 137 17.39 5.65 13.80
C VAL A 137 18.76 6.22 14.18
N HIS A 138 19.78 5.95 13.35
CA HIS A 138 21.11 6.51 13.53
C HIS A 138 21.29 7.67 12.57
N ALA A 139 21.33 8.90 13.10
CA ALA A 139 21.98 9.99 12.37
C ALA A 139 23.47 9.64 12.32
N GLN A 140 23.96 9.25 11.15
CA GLN A 140 25.39 9.22 10.85
C GLN A 140 25.72 10.44 10.00
#